data_AF-A0A6G4R5C1-F1
#
_entry.id   AF-A0A6G4R5C1-F1
#
_cell.length_a   1.000
_cell.length_b   1.000
_cell.length_c   1.000
_cell.angle_alpha   90.00
_cell.angle_beta   90.00
_cell.angle_gamma   90.00
#
_symmetry.space_group_name_H-M   'P 1'
#
loop_
_entity.id
_entity.type
_entity.pdbx_description
1 polymer ?
#
loop_
_entity_poly.entity_id
_entity_poly.type
_entity_poly.pdbx_seq_one_letter_code
_entity_poly.pdbx_strand_id
1 'polypeptide(L)'
;MNRRAVLASVSAATASAVAGCSTPTARDDVTEYDECELSIILGGNLPGPVASEVETALEDGQYQTDGDLRLQEVMGPDTTYIHVSGQYFEPHIDTDGETTTLVLGESIPRQDEGDLPLRNRTGEAIDAAIRVTYQPPGDDDTETIRDDRLELPVGESETIPDSWQQYGRYTLEIDFGDFDSLEESWSINLGTTFRGLTLESTSQLQPDMNVADVGHCHW
;
A
#
# COMPACT_ATOMS: atom_id res chain seq x y z
N MET A 1 37.72 -29.22 -55.85
CA MET A 1 38.84 -30.20 -55.75
C MET A 1 39.52 -29.91 -54.42
N ASN A 2 39.70 -30.77 -53.41
CA ASN A 2 39.57 -32.21 -53.18
C ASN A 2 39.25 -32.38 -51.67
N ARG A 3 38.16 -33.08 -51.33
CA ARG A 3 38.11 -34.43 -50.72
C ARG A 3 38.74 -34.61 -49.32
N ARG A 4 37.84 -34.83 -48.34
CA ARG A 4 37.74 -35.97 -47.37
C ARG A 4 38.87 -36.09 -46.33
N ALA A 5 38.57 -36.00 -45.02
CA ALA A 5 37.99 -37.04 -44.12
C ALA A 5 38.89 -38.28 -44.00
N VAL A 6 39.14 -38.94 -42.86
CA VAL A 6 38.76 -38.90 -41.43
C VAL A 6 39.58 -40.06 -40.77
N LEU A 7 39.79 -40.05 -39.43
CA LEU A 7 40.14 -41.15 -38.50
C LEU A 7 41.58 -41.72 -38.40
N ALA A 8 42.10 -41.71 -37.16
CA ALA A 8 42.51 -42.89 -36.36
C ALA A 8 43.18 -42.39 -35.05
N SER A 9 42.57 -42.39 -33.86
CA SER A 9 42.08 -43.48 -32.99
C SER A 9 43.12 -43.98 -31.97
N VAL A 10 42.80 -43.74 -30.67
CA VAL A 10 43.04 -44.55 -29.43
C VAL A 10 44.50 -44.84 -28.99
N SER A 11 44.92 -44.92 -27.72
CA SER A 11 44.28 -44.94 -26.39
C SER A 11 45.27 -44.54 -25.29
N ALA A 12 44.72 -44.00 -24.19
CA ALA A 12 45.02 -44.25 -22.76
C ALA A 12 46.47 -44.18 -22.20
N ALA A 13 46.68 -43.31 -21.22
CA ALA A 13 47.04 -43.71 -19.85
C ALA A 13 46.89 -42.54 -18.85
N THR A 14 46.43 -42.91 -17.66
CA THR A 14 46.08 -42.16 -16.46
C THR A 14 47.24 -41.43 -15.79
N ALA A 15 46.99 -40.23 -15.24
CA ALA A 15 47.62 -39.78 -14.00
C ALA A 15 46.80 -38.65 -13.34
N SER A 16 46.52 -38.85 -12.07
CA SER A 16 45.74 -38.03 -11.16
C SER A 16 46.30 -36.62 -10.96
N ALA A 17 45.43 -35.62 -10.97
CA ALA A 17 45.64 -34.38 -10.22
C ALA A 17 44.29 -33.97 -9.61
N VAL A 18 44.15 -34.28 -8.32
CA VAL A 18 43.10 -33.78 -7.46
C VAL A 18 43.38 -32.30 -7.24
N ALA A 19 42.71 -31.46 -8.01
CA ALA A 19 42.48 -30.06 -7.68
C ALA A 19 40.99 -29.83 -7.90
N GLY A 20 40.18 -30.42 -7.01
CA GLY A 20 38.81 -29.99 -6.83
C GLY A 20 38.87 -28.55 -6.35
N CYS A 21 38.80 -27.62 -7.30
CA CYS A 21 38.22 -26.32 -7.02
C CYS A 21 36.84 -26.62 -6.45
N SER A 22 36.72 -26.51 -5.14
CA SER A 22 35.42 -26.43 -4.48
C SER A 22 34.73 -25.23 -5.10
N THR A 23 33.91 -25.49 -6.11
CA THR A 23 32.85 -24.59 -6.52
C THR A 23 32.11 -24.26 -5.23
N PRO A 24 31.95 -22.98 -4.86
CA PRO A 24 30.94 -22.67 -3.87
C PRO A 24 29.65 -23.18 -4.49
N THR A 25 29.09 -24.25 -3.94
CA THR A 25 27.66 -24.52 -4.07
C THR A 25 27.02 -23.23 -3.64
N ALA A 26 26.51 -22.48 -4.63
CA ALA A 26 25.49 -21.48 -4.38
C ALA A 26 24.49 -22.21 -3.48
N ARG A 27 24.40 -21.73 -2.25
CA ARG A 27 23.26 -22.05 -1.41
C ARG A 27 22.07 -21.55 -2.22
N ASP A 28 21.39 -22.47 -2.88
CA ASP A 28 19.93 -22.42 -2.96
C ASP A 28 19.44 -22.46 -1.51
N ASP A 29 19.60 -21.35 -0.78
CA ASP A 29 18.70 -21.05 0.32
C ASP A 29 17.46 -20.49 -0.38
N VAL A 30 16.66 -21.39 -0.96
CA VAL A 30 15.24 -21.12 -1.15
C VAL A 30 14.71 -20.98 0.26
N THR A 31 14.77 -19.75 0.75
CA THR A 31 14.24 -19.38 2.05
C THR A 31 12.76 -19.26 1.79
N GLU A 32 12.02 -20.34 2.07
CA GLU A 32 10.56 -20.26 2.10
C GLU A 32 10.21 -19.13 3.09
N TYR A 33 9.56 -18.08 2.60
CA TYR A 33 9.12 -16.97 3.43
C TYR A 33 7.77 -17.32 4.07
N ASP A 34 7.57 -16.89 5.31
CA ASP A 34 6.24 -16.91 5.90
C ASP A 34 5.37 -15.84 5.21
N GLU A 35 4.12 -16.19 4.93
CA GLU A 35 3.14 -15.27 4.35
C GLU A 35 2.87 -14.09 5.30
N CYS A 36 2.84 -12.86 4.77
CA CYS A 36 2.50 -11.71 5.58
C CYS A 36 0.99 -11.44 5.60
N GLU A 37 0.40 -11.54 6.80
CA GLU A 37 -1.02 -11.26 7.05
C GLU A 37 -1.36 -9.75 7.02
N LEU A 38 -0.39 -8.87 6.73
CA LEU A 38 -0.62 -7.43 6.67
C LEU A 38 -1.15 -7.01 5.30
N SER A 39 -2.25 -6.24 5.29
CA SER A 39 -2.80 -5.64 4.06
C SER A 39 -1.92 -4.53 3.46
N ILE A 40 -0.94 -4.04 4.21
CA ILE A 40 0.04 -3.04 3.75
C ILE A 40 1.43 -3.48 4.19
N ILE A 41 2.31 -3.73 3.22
CA ILE A 41 3.72 -4.07 3.45
C ILE A 41 4.57 -2.83 3.20
N LEU A 42 5.42 -2.48 4.17
CA LEU A 42 6.42 -1.43 3.97
C LEU A 42 7.52 -1.95 3.06
N GLY A 43 7.80 -1.26 1.95
CA GLY A 43 8.82 -1.70 0.98
C GLY A 43 10.20 -1.90 1.62
N GLY A 44 10.57 -1.06 2.59
CA GLY A 44 11.82 -1.19 3.35
C GLY A 44 11.89 -2.40 4.28
N ASN A 45 10.78 -3.11 4.51
CA ASN A 45 10.72 -4.35 5.27
C ASN A 45 10.72 -5.58 4.37
N LEU A 46 10.67 -5.46 3.04
CA LEU A 46 10.65 -6.62 2.14
C LEU A 46 11.99 -7.39 2.21
N PRO A 47 11.98 -8.72 2.08
CA PRO A 47 13.21 -9.50 1.93
C PRO A 47 13.97 -9.06 0.68
N GLY A 48 15.31 -9.12 0.73
CA GLY A 48 16.17 -8.61 -0.34
C GLY A 48 15.76 -9.03 -1.77
N PRO A 49 15.53 -10.33 -2.05
CA PRO A 49 15.09 -10.77 -3.38
C PRO A 49 13.75 -10.15 -3.80
N VAL A 50 12.77 -10.05 -2.90
CA VAL A 50 11.47 -9.46 -3.17
C VAL A 50 11.58 -7.94 -3.37
N ALA A 51 12.37 -7.27 -2.54
CA ALA A 51 12.64 -5.84 -2.66
C ALA A 51 13.20 -5.51 -4.05
N SER A 52 14.12 -6.33 -4.58
CA SER A 52 14.66 -6.13 -5.93
C SER A 52 13.61 -6.27 -7.04
N GLU A 53 12.64 -7.21 -6.92
CA GLU A 53 11.53 -7.33 -7.88
C GLU A 53 10.66 -6.06 -7.88
N VAL A 54 10.31 -5.59 -6.69
CA VAL A 54 9.49 -4.38 -6.48
C VAL A 54 10.22 -3.13 -6.98
N GLU A 55 11.48 -2.95 -6.60
CA GLU A 55 12.32 -1.83 -7.06
C GLU A 55 12.42 -1.82 -8.60
N THR A 56 12.69 -2.97 -9.22
CA THR A 56 12.75 -3.06 -10.69
C THR A 56 11.41 -2.72 -11.32
N ALA A 57 10.29 -3.21 -10.77
CA ALA A 57 8.96 -2.89 -11.30
C ALA A 57 8.62 -1.39 -11.17
N LEU A 58 9.06 -0.72 -10.12
CA LEU A 58 8.90 0.74 -9.97
C LEU A 58 9.79 1.54 -10.93
N GLU A 59 11.03 1.10 -11.14
CA GLU A 59 12.00 1.81 -11.98
C GLU A 59 11.72 1.63 -13.49
N ASP A 60 11.45 0.39 -13.91
CA ASP A 60 11.27 0.02 -15.31
C ASP A 60 9.79 0.00 -15.73
N GLY A 61 8.88 0.20 -14.78
CA GLY A 61 7.42 0.12 -14.95
C GLY A 61 6.86 -1.31 -14.90
N GLN A 62 7.72 -2.32 -14.97
CA GLN A 62 7.37 -3.73 -14.81
C GLN A 62 8.59 -4.57 -14.44
N TYR A 63 8.36 -5.71 -13.79
CA TYR A 63 9.35 -6.77 -13.61
C TYR A 63 8.86 -8.05 -14.28
N GLN A 64 9.75 -8.78 -14.94
CA GLN A 64 9.41 -10.03 -15.63
C GLN A 64 10.39 -11.14 -15.24
N THR A 65 9.85 -12.34 -15.03
CA THR A 65 10.64 -13.53 -14.72
C THR A 65 10.06 -14.77 -15.40
N ASP A 66 10.93 -15.75 -15.66
CA ASP A 66 10.53 -17.08 -16.09
C ASP A 66 10.21 -17.91 -14.83
N GLY A 67 8.93 -18.13 -14.56
CA GLY A 67 8.43 -18.78 -13.34
C GLY A 67 7.66 -17.86 -12.40
N ASP A 68 7.58 -18.24 -11.12
CA ASP A 68 6.83 -17.51 -10.09
C ASP A 68 7.62 -16.31 -9.55
N LEU A 69 6.90 -15.27 -9.11
CA LEU A 69 7.50 -14.11 -8.45
C LEU A 69 7.77 -14.42 -6.97
N ARG A 70 8.89 -13.95 -6.44
CA ARG A 70 9.14 -14.03 -4.99
C ARG A 70 8.17 -13.18 -4.20
N LEU A 71 7.69 -12.08 -4.78
CA LEU A 71 6.64 -11.27 -4.17
C LEU A 71 5.37 -12.08 -3.84
N GLN A 72 5.02 -13.08 -4.66
CA GLN A 72 3.85 -13.94 -4.39
C GLN A 72 4.03 -14.85 -3.18
N GLU A 73 5.27 -15.15 -2.80
CA GLU A 73 5.57 -15.99 -1.62
C GLU A 73 5.37 -15.22 -0.31
N VAL A 74 5.41 -13.88 -0.34
CA VAL A 74 5.33 -13.02 0.85
C VAL A 74 3.99 -12.28 0.99
N MET A 75 3.27 -12.12 -0.12
CA MET A 75 1.95 -11.48 -0.11
C MET A 75 0.89 -12.41 0.46
N GLY A 76 0.04 -11.89 1.34
CA GLY A 76 -1.16 -12.59 1.80
C GLY A 76 -2.21 -12.79 0.70
N PRO A 77 -3.25 -13.60 0.96
CA PRO A 77 -4.30 -13.91 -0.01
C PRO A 77 -5.23 -12.72 -0.32
N ASP A 78 -5.24 -11.71 0.54
CA ASP A 78 -6.03 -10.49 0.39
C ASP A 78 -5.24 -9.38 -0.33
N THR A 79 -5.94 -8.37 -0.87
CA THR A 79 -5.31 -7.22 -1.54
C THR A 79 -4.25 -6.60 -0.64
N THR A 80 -2.99 -6.75 -1.04
CA THR A 80 -1.83 -6.26 -0.30
C THR A 80 -1.25 -5.06 -1.04
N TYR A 81 -1.14 -3.92 -0.36
CA TYR A 81 -0.47 -2.73 -0.87
C TYR A 81 1.00 -2.71 -0.45
N ILE A 82 1.84 -2.15 -1.30
CA ILE A 82 3.25 -1.91 -1.00
C ILE A 82 3.44 -0.40 -0.80
N HIS A 83 3.90 0.00 0.38
CA HIS A 83 4.18 1.40 0.70
C HIS A 83 5.66 1.71 0.50
N VAL A 84 5.97 2.54 -0.51
CA VAL A 84 7.34 2.93 -0.89
C VAL A 84 7.39 4.44 -1.02
N SER A 85 8.35 5.07 -0.34
CA SER A 85 8.63 6.51 -0.46
C SER A 85 7.43 7.45 -0.26
N GLY A 86 6.44 7.05 0.56
CA GLY A 86 5.25 7.85 0.84
C GLY A 86 4.06 7.59 -0.10
N GLN A 87 4.23 6.70 -1.09
CA GLN A 87 3.19 6.30 -2.03
C GLN A 87 2.80 4.84 -1.82
N TYR A 88 1.56 4.52 -2.20
CA TYR A 88 1.00 3.18 -2.11
C TYR A 88 0.84 2.59 -3.51
N PHE A 89 1.28 1.35 -3.66
CA PHE A 89 1.24 0.62 -4.91
C PHE A 89 0.47 -0.68 -4.73
N GLU A 90 -0.44 -0.95 -5.65
CA GLU A 90 -1.14 -2.22 -5.76
C GLU A 90 -0.42 -3.08 -6.81
N PRO A 91 0.07 -4.27 -6.42
CA PRO A 91 0.71 -5.20 -7.34
C PRO A 91 -0.33 -5.87 -8.23
N HIS A 92 -0.11 -5.77 -9.54
CA HIS A 92 -0.82 -6.51 -10.57
C HIS A 92 0.12 -7.55 -11.16
N ILE A 93 -0.26 -8.81 -11.00
CA ILE A 93 0.56 -9.95 -11.44
C ILE A 93 -0.21 -10.69 -12.54
N ASP A 94 0.42 -10.82 -13.69
CA ASP A 94 -0.11 -11.56 -14.85
C ASP A 94 0.87 -12.66 -15.25
N THR A 95 0.35 -13.82 -15.63
CA THR A 95 1.15 -14.98 -16.04
C THR A 95 0.70 -15.45 -17.42
N ASP A 96 1.62 -15.41 -18.39
CA ASP A 96 1.41 -15.95 -19.75
C ASP A 96 2.35 -17.13 -19.98
N GLY A 97 1.89 -18.33 -19.63
CA GLY A 97 2.60 -19.58 -19.83
C GLY A 97 3.85 -19.71 -18.94
N GLU A 98 5.01 -19.34 -19.48
CA GLU A 98 6.31 -19.46 -18.80
C GLU A 98 6.76 -18.14 -18.16
N THR A 99 6.18 -17.01 -18.56
CA THR A 99 6.58 -15.67 -18.08
C THR A 99 5.54 -15.10 -17.14
N THR A 100 5.99 -14.65 -15.96
CA THR A 100 5.19 -13.87 -15.02
C THR A 100 5.65 -12.42 -15.03
N THR A 101 4.70 -11.50 -15.06
CA THR A 101 4.92 -10.06 -15.10
C THR A 101 4.30 -9.40 -13.87
N LEU A 102 5.09 -8.60 -13.17
CA LEU A 102 4.66 -7.71 -12.09
C LEU A 102 4.59 -6.28 -12.61
N VAL A 103 3.46 -5.63 -12.39
CA VAL A 103 3.27 -4.19 -12.57
C VAL A 103 2.77 -3.59 -11.26
N LEU A 104 3.32 -2.46 -10.85
CA LEU A 104 2.89 -1.75 -9.64
C LEU A 104 2.07 -0.53 -10.04
N GLY A 105 0.77 -0.59 -9.80
CA GLY A 105 -0.15 0.53 -10.04
C GLY A 105 -0.26 1.43 -8.82
N GLU A 106 -0.14 2.74 -8.98
CA GLU A 106 -0.45 3.68 -7.88
C GLU A 106 -1.92 3.52 -7.47
N SER A 107 -2.15 3.24 -6.19
CA SER A 107 -3.48 2.97 -5.66
C SER A 107 -3.50 3.30 -4.17
N ILE A 108 -4.51 4.07 -3.73
CA ILE A 108 -4.61 4.54 -2.34
C ILE A 108 -5.48 3.56 -1.54
N PRO A 109 -4.97 2.95 -0.46
CA PRO A 109 -5.75 2.07 0.38
C PRO A 109 -6.95 2.80 1.02
N ARG A 110 -7.98 2.03 1.32
CA ARG A 110 -9.13 2.48 2.10
C ARG A 110 -9.18 1.75 3.43
N GLN A 111 -9.71 2.42 4.46
CA GLN A 111 -10.10 1.73 5.68
C GLN A 111 -11.32 0.85 5.43
N ASP A 112 -11.47 -0.19 6.24
CA ASP A 112 -12.61 -1.12 6.16
C ASP A 112 -13.94 -0.36 6.16
N GLU A 113 -14.88 -0.87 5.36
CA GLU A 113 -16.21 -0.29 5.17
C GLU A 113 -16.98 -0.29 6.51
N GLY A 114 -17.15 0.90 7.08
CA GLY A 114 -17.98 1.12 8.25
C GLY A 114 -18.73 2.44 8.15
N ASP A 115 -19.95 2.47 8.71
CA ASP A 115 -20.70 3.72 8.84
C ASP A 115 -19.93 4.68 9.77
N LEU A 116 -19.36 5.74 9.21
CA LEU A 116 -18.63 6.76 9.96
C LEU A 116 -19.56 7.93 10.31
N PRO A 117 -19.94 8.14 11.58
CA PRO A 117 -20.88 9.20 11.93
C PRO A 117 -20.18 10.56 12.09
N LEU A 118 -20.81 11.62 11.58
CA LEU A 118 -20.65 13.00 12.03
C LEU A 118 -21.74 13.31 13.05
N ARG A 119 -21.38 13.47 14.33
CA ARG A 119 -22.29 13.58 15.47
C ARG A 119 -22.43 15.02 15.95
N ASN A 120 -23.65 15.49 16.20
CA ASN A 120 -23.90 16.78 16.84
C ASN A 120 -24.09 16.64 18.36
N ARG A 121 -23.17 17.23 19.14
CA ARG A 121 -23.23 17.31 20.60
C ARG A 121 -23.27 18.75 21.14
N THR A 122 -23.43 19.75 20.29
CA THR A 122 -23.42 21.16 20.69
C THR A 122 -24.59 21.55 21.59
N GLY A 123 -25.66 20.75 21.58
CA GLY A 123 -26.92 21.04 22.28
C GLY A 123 -27.91 21.87 21.46
N GLU A 124 -27.52 22.31 20.26
CA GLU A 124 -28.35 23.09 19.32
C GLU A 124 -28.33 22.47 17.93
N ALA A 125 -29.37 22.69 17.14
CA ALA A 125 -29.40 22.20 15.76
C ALA A 125 -28.37 22.98 14.92
N ILE A 126 -27.62 22.26 14.09
CA ILE A 126 -26.63 22.85 13.20
C ILE A 126 -27.24 22.98 11.81
N ASP A 127 -27.08 24.16 11.22
CA ASP A 127 -27.44 24.44 9.85
C ASP A 127 -26.35 25.35 9.24
N ALA A 128 -25.31 24.73 8.70
CA ALA A 128 -24.04 25.37 8.36
C ALA A 128 -23.56 24.98 6.95
N ALA A 129 -22.78 25.85 6.30
CA ALA A 129 -22.08 25.46 5.09
C ALA A 129 -20.82 24.67 5.46
N ILE A 130 -20.53 23.59 4.75
CA ILE A 130 -19.34 22.79 4.97
C ILE A 130 -18.54 22.62 3.69
N ARG A 131 -17.21 22.60 3.84
CA ARG A 131 -16.28 22.20 2.79
C ARG A 131 -15.34 21.15 3.34
N VAL A 132 -15.20 20.05 2.62
CA VAL A 132 -14.20 19.02 2.91
C VAL A 132 -13.23 18.90 1.75
N THR A 133 -11.96 19.06 2.08
CA THR A 133 -10.85 18.85 1.16
C THR A 133 -10.08 17.60 1.57
N TYR A 134 -9.51 16.94 0.56
CA TYR A 134 -8.72 15.74 0.68
C TYR A 134 -7.38 15.92 -0.04
N GLN A 135 -6.32 15.51 0.63
CA GLN A 135 -4.96 15.49 0.12
C GLN A 135 -4.45 14.04 0.13
N PRO A 136 -4.21 13.45 -1.06
CA PRO A 136 -3.61 12.13 -1.18
C PRO A 136 -2.22 12.04 -0.50
N PRO A 137 -1.80 10.86 -0.03
CA PRO A 137 -0.47 10.66 0.51
C PRO A 137 0.57 10.77 -0.62
N GLY A 138 1.64 11.54 -0.37
CA GLY A 138 2.70 11.75 -1.36
C GLY A 138 2.38 12.80 -2.42
N ASP A 139 1.21 13.43 -2.36
CA ASP A 139 0.81 14.54 -3.24
C ASP A 139 0.60 15.83 -2.42
N ASP A 140 0.98 16.96 -3.00
CA ASP A 140 0.75 18.30 -2.43
C ASP A 140 -0.58 18.91 -2.89
N ASP A 141 -1.22 18.33 -3.90
CA ASP A 141 -2.49 18.80 -4.44
C ASP A 141 -3.67 18.37 -3.56
N THR A 142 -4.60 19.32 -3.35
CA THR A 142 -5.83 19.12 -2.57
C THR A 142 -7.05 19.14 -3.47
N GLU A 143 -7.97 18.18 -3.29
CA GLU A 143 -9.26 18.12 -3.98
C GLU A 143 -10.41 18.42 -3.02
N THR A 144 -11.40 19.21 -3.46
CA THR A 144 -12.66 19.38 -2.72
C THR A 144 -13.58 18.19 -2.97
N ILE A 145 -13.84 17.40 -1.94
CA ILE A 145 -14.67 16.18 -2.02
C ILE A 145 -16.09 16.37 -1.48
N ARG A 146 -16.35 17.49 -0.77
CA ARG A 146 -17.69 17.95 -0.38
C ARG A 146 -17.71 19.47 -0.27
N ASP A 147 -18.76 20.10 -0.79
CA ASP A 147 -19.02 21.54 -0.64
C ASP A 147 -20.55 21.73 -0.71
N ASP A 148 -21.20 21.64 0.45
CA ASP A 148 -22.65 21.72 0.57
C ASP A 148 -23.10 22.23 1.95
N ARG A 149 -24.39 22.09 2.26
CA ARG A 149 -24.97 22.50 3.53
C ARG A 149 -25.18 21.27 4.42
N LEU A 150 -24.74 21.38 5.67
CA LEU A 150 -24.92 20.39 6.71
C LEU A 150 -26.09 20.81 7.62
N GLU A 151 -27.15 20.01 7.61
CA GLU A 151 -28.28 20.13 8.52
C GLU A 151 -28.24 18.97 9.52
N LEU A 152 -27.88 19.25 10.78
CA LEU A 152 -27.67 18.23 11.79
C LEU A 152 -28.45 18.54 13.08
N PRO A 153 -29.60 17.87 13.32
CA PRO A 153 -30.39 18.09 14.53
C PRO A 153 -29.63 17.76 15.82
N VAL A 154 -30.15 18.25 16.96
CA VAL A 154 -29.54 18.02 18.28
C VAL A 154 -29.48 16.52 18.58
N GLY A 155 -28.27 16.01 18.85
CA GLY A 155 -28.07 14.61 19.25
C GLY A 155 -28.22 13.60 18.10
N GLU A 156 -28.42 14.06 16.87
CA GLU A 156 -28.44 13.22 15.68
C GLU A 156 -27.05 13.13 15.03
N SER A 157 -26.94 12.21 14.08
CA SER A 157 -25.71 11.98 13.31
C SER A 157 -26.03 11.78 11.83
N GLU A 158 -25.15 12.27 10.98
CA GLU A 158 -25.13 11.98 9.55
C GLU A 158 -24.02 10.96 9.26
N THR A 159 -24.26 10.03 8.33
CA THR A 159 -23.21 9.12 7.86
C THR A 159 -22.31 9.86 6.88
N ILE A 160 -21.02 9.87 7.18
CA ILE A 160 -19.96 10.39 6.32
C ILE A 160 -19.85 9.47 5.09
N PRO A 161 -19.73 10.02 3.87
CA PRO A 161 -19.56 9.22 2.66
C PRO A 161 -18.29 8.36 2.66
N ASP A 162 -18.34 7.22 1.98
CA ASP A 162 -17.20 6.29 1.87
C ASP A 162 -15.95 6.91 1.20
N SER A 163 -16.11 8.01 0.46
CA SER A 163 -14.99 8.76 -0.10
C SER A 163 -14.06 9.36 0.96
N TRP A 164 -14.49 9.46 2.22
CA TRP A 164 -13.69 9.99 3.33
C TRP A 164 -12.92 8.90 4.10
N GLN A 165 -12.78 7.71 3.50
CA GLN A 165 -12.11 6.54 4.10
C GLN A 165 -10.80 6.20 3.41
N GLN A 166 -10.37 6.99 2.43
CA GLN A 166 -9.08 6.82 1.76
C GLN A 166 -7.95 7.27 2.68
N TYR A 167 -6.79 6.64 2.56
CA TYR A 167 -5.60 7.10 3.26
C TYR A 167 -5.19 8.46 2.71
N GLY A 168 -4.79 9.38 3.59
CA GLY A 168 -4.45 10.76 3.24
C GLY A 168 -4.87 11.74 4.33
N ARG A 169 -4.83 13.02 4.01
CA ARG A 169 -5.21 14.09 4.93
C ARG A 169 -6.54 14.69 4.51
N TYR A 170 -7.39 14.93 5.50
CA TYR A 170 -8.67 15.59 5.32
C TYR A 170 -8.68 16.89 6.11
N THR A 171 -9.37 17.90 5.58
CA THR A 171 -9.70 19.13 6.29
C THR A 171 -11.17 19.42 6.12
N LEU A 172 -11.89 19.62 7.23
CA LEU A 172 -13.27 20.09 7.26
C LEU A 172 -13.30 21.53 7.72
N GLU A 173 -13.86 22.38 6.87
CA GLU A 173 -14.23 23.76 7.18
C GLU A 173 -15.75 23.82 7.39
N ILE A 174 -16.20 24.45 8.48
CA ILE A 174 -17.61 24.69 8.79
C ILE A 174 -17.82 26.20 8.97
N ASP A 175 -18.69 26.78 8.14
CA ASP A 175 -19.12 28.16 8.22
C ASP A 175 -20.54 28.24 8.81
N PHE A 176 -20.63 28.75 10.03
CA PHE A 176 -21.87 28.94 10.77
C PHE A 176 -22.55 30.30 10.50
N GLY A 177 -22.04 31.10 9.55
CA GLY A 177 -22.57 32.40 9.15
C GLY A 177 -22.21 33.53 10.12
N ASP A 178 -22.89 33.59 11.26
CA ASP A 178 -22.73 34.68 12.24
C ASP A 178 -21.60 34.43 13.26
N PHE A 179 -21.02 33.22 13.26
CA PHE A 179 -19.92 32.82 14.13
C PHE A 179 -18.64 32.64 13.33
N ASP A 180 -17.50 32.61 14.04
CA ASP A 180 -16.22 32.26 13.44
C ASP A 180 -16.30 30.87 12.79
N SER A 181 -15.68 30.73 11.62
CA SER A 181 -15.57 29.45 10.94
C SER A 181 -14.70 28.49 11.76
N LEU A 182 -15.08 27.22 11.74
CA LEU A 182 -14.31 26.13 12.35
C LEU A 182 -13.56 25.37 11.26
N GLU A 183 -12.27 25.15 11.47
CA GLU A 183 -11.43 24.34 10.60
C GLU A 183 -10.77 23.24 11.43
N GLU A 184 -10.86 22.00 10.98
CA GLU A 184 -10.22 20.86 11.64
C GLU A 184 -9.62 19.92 10.58
N SER A 185 -8.40 19.46 10.82
CA SER A 185 -7.72 18.49 9.96
C SER A 185 -7.50 17.16 10.69
N TRP A 186 -7.65 16.04 9.97
CA TRP A 186 -7.23 14.72 10.42
C TRP A 186 -6.50 13.98 9.32
N SER A 187 -5.86 12.86 9.66
CA SER A 187 -5.14 12.04 8.69
C SER A 187 -5.43 10.57 8.91
N ILE A 188 -5.73 9.88 7.82
CA ILE A 188 -5.94 8.45 7.75
C ILE A 188 -4.66 7.84 7.18
N ASN A 189 -4.01 6.97 7.93
CA ASN A 189 -2.75 6.35 7.56
C ASN A 189 -2.56 4.99 8.25
N LEU A 190 -1.47 4.30 7.91
CA LEU A 190 -1.09 3.05 8.52
C LEU A 190 -0.90 3.24 10.04
N GLY A 191 -1.72 2.55 10.84
CA GLY A 191 -1.71 2.65 12.31
C GLY A 191 -2.74 3.62 12.89
N THR A 192 -3.57 4.26 12.06
CA THR A 192 -4.74 5.00 12.54
C THR A 192 -6.03 4.32 12.10
N THR A 193 -7.11 4.49 12.85
CA THR A 193 -8.47 4.11 12.44
C THR A 193 -9.40 5.26 12.74
N PHE A 194 -9.97 5.84 11.69
CA PHE A 194 -10.95 6.91 11.80
C PHE A 194 -12.33 6.30 12.06
N ARG A 195 -13.04 6.81 13.06
CA ARG A 195 -14.37 6.33 13.49
C ARG A 195 -15.46 7.40 13.37
N GLY A 196 -15.13 8.52 12.74
CA GLY A 196 -16.06 9.62 12.52
C GLY A 196 -15.66 10.90 13.24
N LEU A 197 -16.59 11.84 13.28
CA LEU A 197 -16.39 13.20 13.78
C LEU A 197 -17.44 13.52 14.85
N THR A 198 -17.06 14.27 15.86
CA THR A 198 -18.00 14.77 16.87
C THR A 198 -17.86 16.28 16.99
N LEU A 199 -18.94 17.00 16.71
CA LEU A 199 -19.03 18.44 16.92
C LEU A 199 -19.49 18.69 18.36
N GLU A 200 -18.55 19.08 19.23
CA GLU A 200 -18.80 19.34 20.66
C GLU A 200 -19.30 20.77 20.89
N SER A 201 -18.90 21.72 20.04
CA SER A 201 -19.43 23.10 20.00
C SER A 201 -19.22 23.73 18.62
N THR A 202 -19.74 24.94 18.38
CA THR A 202 -19.49 25.69 17.14
C THR A 202 -18.03 26.12 16.95
N SER A 203 -17.17 25.90 17.96
CA SER A 203 -15.74 26.18 17.89
C SER A 203 -14.88 24.94 18.15
N GLN A 204 -15.48 23.75 18.22
CA GLN A 204 -14.76 22.52 18.53
C GLN A 204 -15.34 21.31 17.79
N LEU A 205 -14.56 20.78 16.86
CA LEU A 205 -14.76 19.49 16.22
C LEU A 205 -13.69 18.52 16.74
N GLN A 206 -14.07 17.28 17.03
CA GLN A 206 -13.15 16.24 17.46
C GLN A 206 -13.22 15.04 16.52
N PRO A 207 -12.11 14.72 15.81
CA PRO A 207 -11.95 13.43 15.14
C PRO A 207 -11.89 12.28 16.15
N ASP A 208 -12.73 11.25 15.96
CA ASP A 208 -12.65 10.00 16.71
C ASP A 208 -11.63 9.09 16.01
N MET A 209 -10.42 9.03 16.58
CA MET A 209 -9.28 8.32 16.02
C MET A 209 -8.80 7.27 17.01
N ASN A 210 -8.52 6.06 16.53
CA ASN A 210 -7.77 5.07 17.28
C ASN A 210 -6.38 4.97 16.67
N VAL A 211 -5.36 4.90 17.53
CA VAL A 211 -3.97 4.74 17.11
C VAL A 211 -3.50 3.37 17.59
N ALA A 212 -2.96 2.59 16.67
CA ALA A 212 -2.38 1.29 16.91
C ALA A 212 -0.93 1.27 16.42
N ASP A 213 -0.11 0.44 17.06
CA ASP A 213 1.23 0.19 16.58
C ASP A 213 1.19 -0.50 15.22
N VAL A 214 2.03 -0.04 14.30
CA VAL A 214 2.17 -0.63 12.98
C VAL A 214 2.97 -1.93 13.11
N GLY A 215 2.32 -3.04 12.78
CA GLY A 215 2.96 -4.34 12.69
C GLY A 215 4.00 -4.39 11.58
N HIS A 216 4.91 -5.36 11.66
CA HIS A 216 5.85 -5.68 10.60
C HIS A 216 5.78 -7.17 10.32
N CYS A 217 5.90 -7.53 9.05
CA CYS A 217 6.07 -8.93 8.66
C CYS A 217 7.38 -9.44 9.28
N HIS A 218 7.34 -10.64 9.85
CA HIS A 218 8.51 -11.35 10.33
C HIS A 218 8.88 -12.38 9.27
N TRP A 219 10.07 -12.25 8.69
CA TRP A 219 10.62 -13.17 7.69
C TRP A 219 11.77 -13.98 8.27
#